data_AF-A0A9E2IB70-F1
#
_entry.id   AF-A0A9E2IB70-F1
#
_cell.length_a   1.000
_cell.length_b   1.000
_cell.length_c   1.000
_cell.angle_alpha   90.00
_cell.angle_beta   90.00
_cell.angle_gamma   90.00
#
_symmetry.space_group_name_H-M   'P 1'
#
loop_
_entity.id
_entity.type
_entity.pdbx_description
1 polymer ?
#
loop_
_entity_poly.entity_id
_entity_poly.type
_entity_poly.pdbx_seq_one_letter_code
_entity_poly.pdbx_strand_id
1 'polypeptide(L)'
;MPDTTKHDIRKFMELAIEVMRQSVFEPRPDGKITPKVGVVLVKKDGTVETAYRGELRHGDHAEFTLLERKNRSNKLDGAIMFATLEPCAPGARQHPKTDCAERIRLARIKEVWVGIQDPDPKVARKGLVYLEENGIVVHMFDRDLQEVIEKENREFLRQAMERAGAIIEKKKSGVLSSLENKLPAAKLADFSEEALVFYRTTAQIPDKVGTEEFNRRFLQQGLLKEEGKYLFPTGFGILLFGKEPRRAMQQAGLLAIIHYPNGKKERNEFDEPIVMIPGLLEKWLINKLPNVFDRNKMQREEQPALPFEMVREAVVNALIHRDYSIKGGKCQVIVTEDTVTVKSPGGPPSPITVEQLQKFTAPMLSRNPELHFVFARLDLAEEQGLGLSSLRDKAKEVGLPLPKYAWEAPYLVLTLYRSMDAARRVLGSQVLKSLSKAEQKGWQWLSTQETITASGYAAACSIPKRTALNHFKRFSDLGLICRIDTGRSTKYEITK
;
A
#
# COMPACT_ATOMS: atom_id res chain seq x y z
N MET A 1 13.53 -32.97 -25.77
CA MET A 1 14.05 -31.78 -26.48
C MET A 1 15.36 -32.23 -27.11
N PRO A 2 15.74 -31.80 -28.33
CA PRO A 2 17.12 -32.01 -28.74
C PRO A 2 18.01 -31.42 -27.65
N ASP A 3 19.01 -32.18 -27.24
CA ASP A 3 19.89 -31.88 -26.12
C ASP A 3 20.75 -30.67 -26.53
N THR A 4 20.22 -29.46 -26.41
CA THR A 4 20.93 -28.22 -26.75
C THR A 4 22.11 -28.12 -25.82
N THR A 5 23.29 -28.39 -26.36
CA THR A 5 24.52 -28.37 -25.59
C THR A 5 24.83 -26.93 -25.17
N LYS A 6 25.65 -26.76 -24.13
CA LYS A 6 26.14 -25.43 -23.73
C LYS A 6 26.79 -24.66 -24.91
N HIS A 7 27.37 -25.40 -25.87
CA HIS A 7 27.97 -24.82 -27.07
C HIS A 7 26.92 -24.26 -28.06
N ASP A 8 25.71 -24.82 -28.11
CA ASP A 8 24.63 -24.34 -28.98
C ASP A 8 23.96 -23.09 -28.42
N ILE A 9 23.79 -23.01 -27.10
CA ILE A 9 23.24 -21.83 -26.40
C ILE A 9 24.11 -20.60 -26.69
N ARG A 10 25.43 -20.74 -26.60
CA ARG A 10 26.37 -19.64 -26.85
C ARG A 10 26.29 -19.11 -28.28
N LYS A 11 26.18 -19.98 -29.27
CA LYS A 11 26.00 -19.57 -30.67
C LYS A 11 24.75 -18.72 -30.87
N PHE A 12 23.65 -19.02 -30.16
CA PHE A 12 22.44 -18.22 -30.25
C PHE A 12 22.56 -16.86 -29.53
N MET A 13 23.33 -16.79 -28.44
CA MET A 13 23.69 -15.52 -27.80
C MET A 13 24.53 -14.64 -28.74
N GLU A 14 25.54 -15.23 -29.38
CA GLU A 14 26.40 -14.56 -30.37
C GLU A 14 25.58 -14.09 -31.59
N LEU A 15 24.71 -14.95 -32.12
CA LEU A 15 23.78 -14.60 -33.20
C LEU A 15 22.84 -13.45 -32.81
N ALA A 16 22.32 -13.41 -31.59
CA ALA A 16 21.49 -12.31 -31.12
C ALA A 16 22.25 -10.96 -31.16
N ILE A 17 23.55 -10.97 -30.86
CA ILE A 17 24.42 -9.78 -30.96
C ILE A 17 24.67 -9.39 -32.42
N GLU A 18 24.90 -10.36 -33.31
CA GLU A 18 25.05 -10.09 -34.74
C GLU A 18 23.78 -9.48 -35.34
N VAL A 19 22.62 -9.99 -34.93
CA VAL A 19 21.30 -9.46 -35.33
C VAL A 19 21.09 -8.08 -34.72
N MET A 20 21.47 -7.87 -33.46
CA MET A 20 21.38 -6.57 -32.78
C MET A 20 22.10 -5.47 -33.55
N ARG A 21 23.26 -5.75 -34.15
CA ARG A 21 24.05 -4.79 -34.94
C ARG A 21 23.31 -4.24 -36.16
N GLN A 22 22.27 -4.94 -36.63
CA GLN A 22 21.44 -4.54 -37.76
C GLN A 22 20.32 -3.56 -37.37
N SER A 23 20.16 -3.26 -36.07
CA SER A 23 19.14 -2.33 -35.56
C SER A 23 19.18 -0.98 -36.29
N VAL A 24 18.01 -0.52 -36.71
CA VAL A 24 17.88 0.76 -37.42
C VAL A 24 17.91 1.90 -36.42
N PHE A 25 18.82 2.87 -36.63
CA PHE A 25 18.85 4.08 -35.82
C PHE A 25 17.65 4.97 -36.13
N GLU A 26 16.96 5.41 -35.09
CA GLU A 26 15.75 6.23 -35.20
C GLU A 26 15.90 7.50 -34.36
N PRO A 27 16.07 8.68 -34.99
CA PRO A 27 16.09 9.95 -34.28
C PRO A 27 14.72 10.21 -33.69
N ARG A 28 14.68 10.53 -32.39
CA ARG A 28 13.44 10.85 -31.68
C ARG A 28 13.32 12.35 -31.42
N PRO A 29 12.11 12.94 -31.51
CA PRO A 29 11.88 14.36 -31.19
C PRO A 29 12.25 14.73 -29.75
N ASP A 30 12.24 13.75 -28.83
CA ASP A 30 12.60 13.94 -27.42
C ASP A 30 14.09 13.76 -27.13
N GLY A 31 14.95 13.71 -28.17
CA GLY A 31 16.40 13.59 -28.05
C GLY A 31 16.90 12.24 -27.51
N LYS A 32 15.99 11.29 -27.28
CA LYS A 32 16.34 9.98 -26.71
C LYS A 32 16.94 9.07 -27.76
N ILE A 33 18.01 8.40 -27.38
CA ILE A 33 18.63 7.37 -28.21
C ILE A 33 17.84 6.08 -28.07
N THR A 34 17.60 5.42 -29.19
CA THR A 34 16.97 4.10 -29.24
C THR A 34 18.04 3.02 -29.06
N PRO A 35 17.78 2.00 -28.21
CA PRO A 35 18.75 0.92 -28.02
C PRO A 35 18.82 0.04 -29.27
N LYS A 36 19.99 -0.50 -29.55
CA LYS A 36 20.13 -1.63 -30.47
C LYS A 36 19.69 -2.89 -29.75
N VAL A 37 18.74 -3.62 -30.35
CA VAL A 37 18.20 -4.85 -29.78
C VAL A 37 18.07 -5.89 -30.88
N GLY A 38 18.64 -7.07 -30.63
CA GLY A 38 18.49 -8.26 -31.46
C GLY A 38 17.79 -9.35 -30.67
N VAL A 39 16.96 -10.12 -31.35
CA VAL A 39 16.28 -11.29 -30.77
C VAL A 39 16.40 -12.49 -31.69
N VAL A 40 16.59 -13.66 -31.10
CA VAL A 40 16.61 -14.97 -31.77
C VAL A 40 15.58 -15.86 -31.10
N LEU A 41 14.81 -16.59 -31.89
CA LEU A 41 13.83 -17.59 -31.46
C LEU A 41 14.23 -18.94 -32.01
N VAL A 42 14.40 -19.91 -31.12
CA VAL A 42 14.69 -21.30 -31.45
C VAL A 42 13.44 -22.12 -31.15
N LYS A 43 12.79 -22.61 -32.21
CA LYS A 43 11.59 -23.44 -32.11
C LYS A 43 11.96 -24.87 -31.72
N LYS A 44 10.95 -25.62 -31.26
CA LYS A 44 11.12 -27.02 -30.82
C LYS A 44 11.62 -27.96 -31.93
N ASP A 45 11.35 -27.64 -33.19
CA ASP A 45 11.80 -28.38 -34.37
C ASP A 45 13.24 -28.00 -34.81
N GLY A 46 13.89 -27.08 -34.11
CA GLY A 46 15.22 -26.59 -34.44
C GLY A 46 15.23 -25.39 -35.38
N THR A 47 14.08 -24.91 -35.86
CA THR A 47 14.01 -23.71 -36.70
C THR A 47 14.45 -22.49 -35.92
N VAL A 48 15.34 -21.70 -36.52
CA VAL A 48 15.87 -20.46 -35.95
C VAL A 48 15.31 -19.28 -36.73
N GLU A 49 14.68 -18.35 -36.02
CA GLU A 49 14.23 -17.07 -36.58
C GLU A 49 14.82 -15.91 -35.79
N THR A 50 15.06 -14.80 -36.47
CA THR A 50 15.69 -13.62 -35.88
C THR A 50 14.89 -12.37 -36.18
N ALA A 51 15.04 -11.35 -35.33
CA ALA A 51 14.56 -10.01 -35.63
C ALA A 51 15.42 -8.97 -34.91
N TYR A 52 15.45 -7.75 -35.45
CA TYR A 52 16.12 -6.62 -34.82
C TYR A 52 15.17 -5.42 -34.73
N ARG A 53 15.55 -4.46 -33.88
CA ARG A 53 14.76 -3.23 -33.69
C ARG A 53 14.65 -2.46 -35.01
N GLY A 54 13.42 -2.15 -35.41
CA GLY A 54 13.14 -1.40 -36.62
C GLY A 54 13.20 -2.20 -37.93
N GLU A 55 13.29 -3.53 -37.88
CA GLU A 55 13.47 -4.38 -39.08
C GLU A 55 12.35 -4.24 -40.13
N LEU A 56 11.08 -4.46 -39.73
CA LEU A 56 9.94 -4.42 -40.67
C LEU A 56 9.19 -3.08 -40.65
N ARG A 57 9.30 -2.32 -39.56
CA ARG A 57 8.69 -1.00 -39.42
C ARG A 57 9.47 -0.19 -38.39
N HIS A 58 9.66 1.09 -38.70
CA HIS A 58 10.22 2.06 -37.76
C HIS A 58 9.46 2.06 -36.42
N GLY A 59 10.22 2.02 -35.33
CA GLY A 59 9.74 2.07 -33.95
C GLY A 59 9.41 0.71 -33.34
N ASP A 60 9.43 -0.37 -34.11
CA ASP A 60 9.09 -1.69 -33.60
C ASP A 60 10.25 -2.31 -32.82
N HIS A 61 9.90 -2.89 -31.67
CA HIS A 61 10.84 -3.67 -30.86
C HIS A 61 11.17 -4.98 -31.57
N ALA A 62 12.35 -5.52 -31.32
CA ALA A 62 12.81 -6.75 -31.94
C ALA A 62 11.87 -7.92 -31.61
N GLU A 63 11.48 -8.05 -30.34
CA GLU A 63 10.58 -9.09 -29.85
C GLU A 63 9.17 -8.95 -30.43
N PHE A 64 8.69 -7.71 -30.60
CA PHE A 64 7.41 -7.45 -31.24
C PHE A 64 7.42 -7.91 -32.70
N THR A 65 8.44 -7.54 -33.46
CA THR A 65 8.59 -7.95 -34.85
C THR A 65 8.63 -9.48 -34.96
N LEU A 66 9.42 -10.14 -34.12
CA LEU A 66 9.57 -11.58 -34.13
C LEU A 66 8.25 -12.30 -33.84
N LEU A 67 7.55 -11.91 -32.78
CA LEU A 67 6.36 -12.62 -32.30
C LEU A 67 5.10 -12.27 -33.11
N GLU A 68 4.88 -10.99 -33.39
CA GLU A 68 3.60 -10.50 -33.93
C GLU A 68 3.60 -10.30 -35.43
N ARG A 69 4.77 -10.11 -36.05
CA ARG A 69 4.87 -9.94 -37.51
C ARG A 69 5.33 -11.20 -38.21
N LYS A 70 6.37 -11.85 -37.70
CA LYS A 70 6.95 -13.06 -38.31
C LYS A 70 6.24 -14.35 -37.85
N ASN A 71 5.82 -14.42 -36.59
CA ASN A 71 5.34 -15.66 -35.98
C ASN A 71 3.89 -15.62 -35.48
N ARG A 72 3.07 -14.67 -35.91
CA ARG A 72 1.69 -14.50 -35.40
C ARG A 72 0.83 -15.77 -35.49
N SER A 73 1.03 -16.56 -36.54
CA SER A 73 0.26 -17.79 -36.80
C SER A 73 0.99 -19.06 -36.38
N ASN A 74 2.21 -18.96 -35.85
CA ASN A 74 3.04 -20.10 -35.50
C ASN A 74 2.86 -20.48 -34.02
N LYS A 75 2.81 -21.78 -33.73
CA LYS A 75 2.85 -22.25 -32.34
C LYS A 75 4.27 -22.18 -31.80
N LEU A 76 4.46 -21.40 -30.75
CA LEU A 76 5.76 -21.17 -30.12
C LEU A 76 5.89 -21.87 -28.75
N ASP A 77 4.91 -22.71 -28.38
CA ASP A 77 4.91 -23.46 -27.12
C ASP A 77 6.21 -24.25 -26.95
N GLY A 78 6.98 -23.91 -25.91
CA GLY A 78 8.24 -24.59 -25.60
C GLY A 78 9.47 -24.10 -26.37
N ALA A 79 9.36 -23.02 -27.15
CA ALA A 79 10.50 -22.36 -27.78
C ALA A 79 11.42 -21.68 -26.74
N ILE A 80 12.66 -21.42 -27.16
CA ILE A 80 13.67 -20.67 -26.39
C ILE A 80 13.94 -19.35 -27.12
N MET A 81 13.99 -18.24 -26.38
CA MET A 81 14.25 -16.93 -26.95
C MET A 81 15.52 -16.31 -26.38
N PHE A 82 16.32 -15.65 -27.22
CA PHE A 82 17.54 -14.94 -26.83
C PHE A 82 17.36 -13.47 -27.21
N ALA A 83 17.33 -12.57 -26.24
CA ALA A 83 17.17 -11.13 -26.47
C ALA A 83 18.38 -10.37 -25.91
N THR A 84 18.97 -9.45 -26.67
CA THR A 84 20.17 -8.73 -26.21
C THR A 84 19.89 -7.69 -25.11
N LEU A 85 18.65 -7.26 -24.93
CA LEU A 85 18.22 -6.33 -23.89
C LEU A 85 16.97 -6.86 -23.17
N GLU A 86 16.78 -6.49 -21.90
CA GLU A 86 15.61 -6.86 -21.11
C GLU A 86 14.28 -6.52 -21.84
N PRO A 87 13.37 -7.51 -22.01
CA PRO A 87 12.06 -7.26 -22.58
C PRO A 87 11.25 -6.29 -21.72
N CYS A 88 10.61 -5.30 -22.35
CA CYS A 88 9.89 -4.29 -21.60
C CYS A 88 8.75 -4.90 -20.74
N ALA A 89 8.65 -4.43 -19.49
CA ALA A 89 7.71 -4.91 -18.48
C ALA A 89 6.26 -4.44 -18.73
N PRO A 90 5.24 -5.14 -18.18
CA PRO A 90 3.85 -4.67 -18.23
C PRO A 90 3.68 -3.23 -17.72
N GLY A 91 3.03 -2.38 -18.51
CA GLY A 91 2.80 -0.97 -18.21
C GLY A 91 3.97 -0.04 -18.56
N ALA A 92 5.06 -0.56 -19.14
CA ALA A 92 6.17 0.27 -19.64
C ALA A 92 5.80 1.03 -20.93
N ARG A 93 4.83 0.53 -21.70
CA ARG A 93 4.30 1.19 -22.91
C ARG A 93 2.97 1.90 -22.66
N GLN A 94 2.74 2.96 -23.43
CA GLN A 94 1.46 3.68 -23.41
C GLN A 94 0.36 2.80 -24.03
N HIS A 95 -0.76 2.66 -23.32
CA HIS A 95 -1.96 1.98 -23.80
C HIS A 95 -2.37 2.54 -25.18
N PRO A 96 -2.71 1.72 -26.19
CA PRO A 96 -3.11 0.30 -26.14
C PRO A 96 -1.98 -0.71 -26.45
N LYS A 97 -0.71 -0.32 -26.38
CA LYS A 97 0.39 -1.22 -26.77
C LYS A 97 0.69 -2.25 -25.67
N THR A 98 0.50 -3.54 -25.95
CA THR A 98 1.01 -4.63 -25.09
C THR A 98 2.54 -4.56 -25.00
N ASP A 99 3.11 -5.00 -23.88
CA ASP A 99 4.54 -5.03 -23.63
C ASP A 99 5.21 -6.32 -24.14
N CYS A 100 6.54 -6.37 -24.20
CA CYS A 100 7.26 -7.52 -24.77
C CYS A 100 7.23 -8.71 -23.81
N ALA A 101 7.39 -8.49 -22.50
CA ALA A 101 7.29 -9.56 -21.50
C ALA A 101 5.91 -10.26 -21.52
N GLU A 102 4.82 -9.50 -21.70
CA GLU A 102 3.49 -10.07 -21.81
C GLU A 102 3.28 -10.85 -23.11
N ARG A 103 3.89 -10.42 -24.23
CA ARG A 103 3.86 -11.20 -25.47
C ARG A 103 4.61 -12.51 -25.38
N ILE A 104 5.75 -12.52 -24.71
CA ILE A 104 6.53 -13.75 -24.48
C ILE A 104 5.68 -14.76 -23.69
N ARG A 105 4.99 -14.28 -22.64
CA ARG A 105 4.04 -15.10 -21.86
C ARG A 105 2.89 -15.63 -22.72
N LEU A 106 2.24 -14.76 -23.48
CA LEU A 106 1.12 -15.14 -24.37
C LEU A 106 1.56 -16.14 -25.45
N ALA A 107 2.80 -16.01 -25.95
CA ALA A 107 3.40 -16.93 -26.91
C ALA A 107 3.84 -18.27 -26.30
N ARG A 108 3.77 -18.43 -24.96
CA ARG A 108 4.15 -19.64 -24.22
C ARG A 108 5.59 -20.09 -24.49
N ILE A 109 6.47 -19.12 -24.62
CA ILE A 109 7.92 -19.34 -24.63
C ILE A 109 8.32 -19.88 -23.26
N LYS A 110 9.11 -20.96 -23.24
CA LYS A 110 9.44 -21.67 -22.00
C LYS A 110 10.66 -21.06 -21.31
N GLU A 111 11.60 -20.56 -22.10
CA GLU A 111 12.91 -20.13 -21.61
C GLU A 111 13.38 -18.90 -22.38
N VAL A 112 13.93 -17.93 -21.65
CA VAL A 112 14.42 -16.66 -22.20
C VAL A 112 15.81 -16.37 -21.68
N TRP A 113 16.75 -16.17 -22.60
CA TRP A 113 18.10 -15.70 -22.33
C TRP A 113 18.17 -14.20 -22.62
N VAL A 114 18.70 -13.43 -21.68
CA VAL A 114 18.76 -11.97 -21.75
C VAL A 114 20.20 -11.49 -21.70
N GLY A 115 20.58 -10.64 -22.66
CA GLY A 115 21.90 -10.04 -22.75
C GLY A 115 22.21 -9.16 -21.56
N ILE A 116 21.62 -7.96 -21.52
CA ILE A 116 21.80 -7.02 -20.41
C ILE A 116 20.45 -6.58 -19.83
N GLN A 117 20.46 -6.21 -18.55
CA GLN A 117 19.31 -5.57 -17.92
C GLN A 117 19.15 -4.14 -18.45
N ASP A 118 17.90 -3.69 -18.60
CA ASP A 118 17.64 -2.29 -18.98
C ASP A 118 17.71 -1.42 -17.71
N PRO A 119 18.67 -0.48 -17.61
CA PRO A 119 18.79 0.36 -16.43
C PRO A 119 17.67 1.42 -16.32
N ASP A 120 16.79 1.57 -17.31
CA ASP A 120 15.65 2.48 -17.23
C ASP A 120 14.73 2.07 -16.06
N PRO A 121 14.43 2.95 -15.08
CA PRO A 121 13.65 2.60 -13.89
C PRO A 121 12.22 2.10 -14.16
N LYS A 122 11.70 2.36 -15.36
CA LYS A 122 10.41 1.81 -15.79
C LYS A 122 10.49 0.32 -16.10
N VAL A 123 11.66 -0.17 -16.50
CA VAL A 123 11.90 -1.54 -16.93
C VAL A 123 12.73 -2.30 -15.90
N ALA A 124 13.81 -1.70 -15.38
CA ALA A 124 14.81 -2.26 -14.47
C ALA A 124 14.30 -3.47 -13.67
N ARG A 125 14.60 -4.66 -14.21
CA ARG A 125 14.31 -5.98 -13.64
C ARG A 125 12.83 -6.38 -13.55
N LYS A 126 11.89 -5.48 -13.79
CA LYS A 126 10.44 -5.76 -13.77
C LYS A 126 10.03 -6.68 -14.91
N GLY A 127 10.70 -6.61 -16.06
CA GLY A 127 10.44 -7.50 -17.20
C GLY A 127 10.85 -8.92 -16.86
N LEU A 128 12.06 -9.08 -16.30
CA LEU A 128 12.58 -10.38 -15.87
C LEU A 128 11.73 -11.01 -14.76
N VAL A 129 11.41 -10.24 -13.71
CA VAL A 129 10.56 -10.70 -12.59
C VAL A 129 9.19 -11.16 -13.10
N TYR A 130 8.58 -10.40 -14.02
CA TYR A 130 7.29 -10.78 -14.59
C TYR A 130 7.35 -12.12 -15.34
N LEU A 131 8.43 -12.38 -16.09
CA LEU A 131 8.62 -13.65 -16.79
C LEU A 131 8.77 -14.81 -15.79
N GLU A 132 9.61 -14.63 -14.77
CA GLU A 132 9.84 -15.62 -13.70
C GLU A 132 8.56 -15.95 -12.92
N GLU A 133 7.79 -14.93 -12.52
CA GLU A 133 6.50 -15.09 -11.82
C GLU A 133 5.45 -15.83 -12.66
N ASN A 134 5.56 -15.79 -13.98
CA ASN A 134 4.69 -16.51 -14.92
C ASN A 134 5.26 -17.87 -15.36
N GLY A 135 6.28 -18.38 -14.65
CA GLY A 135 6.82 -19.73 -14.85
C GLY A 135 7.73 -19.88 -16.08
N ILE A 136 8.23 -18.78 -16.62
CA ILE A 136 9.21 -18.77 -17.72
C ILE A 136 10.60 -18.76 -17.10
N VAL A 137 11.48 -19.65 -17.57
CA VAL A 137 12.85 -19.73 -17.06
C VAL A 137 13.68 -18.61 -17.67
N VAL A 138 14.35 -17.80 -16.85
CA VAL A 138 15.15 -16.66 -17.31
C VAL A 138 16.63 -16.90 -17.00
N HIS A 139 17.48 -16.68 -18.00
CA HIS A 139 18.94 -16.76 -17.90
C HIS A 139 19.58 -15.47 -18.41
N MET A 140 20.78 -15.16 -17.90
CA MET A 140 21.58 -14.05 -18.41
C MET A 140 22.64 -14.58 -19.39
N PHE A 141 23.02 -13.77 -20.39
CA PHE A 141 24.12 -14.11 -21.29
C PHE A 141 25.46 -14.20 -20.55
N ASP A 142 26.45 -14.87 -21.15
CA ASP A 142 27.82 -14.89 -20.64
C ASP A 142 28.38 -13.46 -20.51
N ARG A 143 29.16 -13.20 -19.45
CA ARG A 143 29.59 -11.84 -19.09
C ARG A 143 30.36 -11.12 -20.20
N ASP A 144 31.20 -11.84 -20.93
CA ASP A 144 31.96 -11.30 -22.07
C ASP A 144 31.03 -10.83 -23.21
N LEU A 145 29.92 -11.52 -23.44
CA LEU A 145 28.89 -11.12 -24.40
C LEU A 145 28.08 -9.92 -23.90
N GLN A 146 27.82 -9.83 -22.59
CA GLN A 146 27.20 -8.65 -21.98
C GLN A 146 28.04 -7.39 -22.23
N GLU A 147 29.35 -7.46 -22.07
CA GLU A 147 30.27 -6.34 -22.28
C GLU A 147 30.24 -5.83 -23.74
N VAL A 148 30.09 -6.73 -24.71
CA VAL A 148 29.89 -6.35 -26.12
C VAL A 148 28.59 -5.55 -26.29
N ILE A 149 27.49 -6.02 -25.69
CA ILE A 149 26.19 -5.35 -25.76
C ILE A 149 26.23 -3.98 -25.06
N GLU A 150 26.86 -3.90 -23.88
CA GLU A 150 27.06 -2.66 -23.12
C GLU A 150 27.86 -1.63 -23.95
N LYS A 151 28.94 -2.08 -24.61
CA LYS A 151 29.79 -1.22 -25.45
C LYS A 151 29.03 -0.67 -26.65
N GLU A 152 28.22 -1.49 -27.31
CA GLU A 152 27.46 -1.05 -28.49
C GLU A 152 26.24 -0.19 -28.15
N ASN A 153 25.70 -0.32 -26.93
CA ASN A 153 24.61 0.50 -26.42
C ASN A 153 25.06 1.61 -25.45
N ARG A 154 26.36 1.95 -25.44
CA ARG A 154 26.97 2.85 -24.43
C ARG A 154 26.20 4.17 -24.26
N GLU A 155 25.80 4.80 -25.36
CA GLU A 155 25.14 6.10 -25.31
C GLU A 155 23.68 6.00 -24.81
N PHE A 156 22.98 4.93 -25.19
CA PHE A 156 21.66 4.60 -24.64
C PHE A 156 21.74 4.34 -23.14
N LEU A 157 22.71 3.52 -22.70
CA LEU A 157 22.91 3.19 -21.29
C LEU A 157 23.30 4.41 -20.48
N ARG A 158 24.15 5.30 -21.01
CA ARG A 158 24.48 6.59 -20.37
C ARG A 158 23.22 7.42 -20.11
N GLN A 159 22.39 7.64 -21.13
CA GLN A 159 21.13 8.38 -20.97
C GLN A 159 20.16 7.69 -20.01
N ALA A 160 20.10 6.36 -20.00
CA ALA A 160 19.22 5.61 -19.12
C ALA A 160 19.71 5.64 -17.66
N MET A 161 21.02 5.53 -17.43
CA MET A 161 21.66 5.69 -16.13
C MET A 161 21.53 7.11 -15.60
N GLU A 162 21.60 8.14 -16.42
CA GLU A 162 21.34 9.53 -16.01
C GLU A 162 19.89 9.71 -15.54
N ARG A 163 18.91 9.08 -16.21
CA ARG A 163 17.51 9.08 -15.77
C ARG A 163 17.32 8.30 -14.48
N ALA A 164 17.97 7.13 -14.36
CA ALA A 164 17.96 6.35 -13.14
C ALA A 164 18.60 7.12 -11.99
N GLY A 165 19.73 7.78 -12.26
CA GLY A 165 20.44 8.69 -11.38
C GLY A 165 19.54 9.83 -10.93
N ALA A 166 18.89 10.56 -11.83
CA ALA A 166 17.97 11.64 -11.49
C ALA A 166 16.76 11.17 -10.66
N ILE A 167 16.25 9.95 -10.89
CA ILE A 167 15.16 9.37 -10.09
C ILE A 167 15.66 8.93 -8.71
N ILE A 168 16.87 8.33 -8.64
CA ILE A 168 17.52 7.93 -7.40
C ILE A 168 17.94 9.15 -6.60
N GLU A 169 18.43 10.21 -7.24
CA GLU A 169 18.80 11.48 -6.64
C GLU A 169 17.55 12.22 -6.18
N LYS A 170 16.45 12.19 -6.93
CA LYS A 170 15.13 12.66 -6.46
C LYS A 170 14.57 11.81 -5.30
N LYS A 171 15.04 10.58 -5.12
CA LYS A 171 14.74 9.71 -3.96
C LYS A 171 15.75 9.85 -2.81
N LYS A 172 17.03 10.17 -3.10
CA LYS A 172 18.17 10.29 -2.16
C LYS A 172 18.31 11.70 -1.60
N SER A 173 18.02 12.74 -2.38
CA SER A 173 17.58 14.03 -1.83
C SER A 173 16.25 13.71 -1.17
N GLY A 174 16.31 13.36 0.11
CA GLY A 174 15.13 13.02 0.87
C GLY A 174 14.08 14.07 0.56
N VAL A 175 12.98 13.66 -0.06
CA VAL A 175 11.76 14.44 0.06
C VAL A 175 11.37 14.22 1.51
N LEU A 176 12.07 14.95 2.40
CA LEU A 176 11.42 15.60 3.51
C LEU A 176 10.06 16.00 2.96
N SER A 177 8.98 15.54 3.60
CA SER A 177 7.62 15.85 3.20
C SER A 177 7.59 17.32 2.79
N SER A 178 6.83 17.70 1.75
CA SER A 178 6.74 19.13 1.39
C SER A 178 6.38 20.01 2.60
N LEU A 179 5.78 19.40 3.63
CA LEU A 179 5.43 19.98 4.92
C LEU A 179 6.61 20.22 5.87
N GLU A 180 7.80 19.67 5.64
CA GLU A 180 9.00 19.96 6.42
C GLU A 180 9.71 21.25 5.96
N ASN A 181 9.33 21.77 4.80
CA ASN A 181 9.82 23.04 4.30
C ASN A 181 9.13 24.21 5.01
N LYS A 182 9.78 25.37 5.01
CA LYS A 182 9.16 26.64 5.44
C LYS A 182 7.88 26.86 4.65
N LEU A 183 6.82 27.26 5.34
CA LEU A 183 5.56 27.62 4.72
C LEU A 183 5.58 29.14 4.48
N PRO A 184 5.72 29.64 3.24
CA PRO A 184 6.14 31.02 2.98
C PRO A 184 5.23 32.12 3.56
N ALA A 185 3.94 31.82 3.72
CA ALA A 185 2.95 32.78 4.24
C ALA A 185 2.71 32.64 5.76
N ALA A 186 3.31 31.63 6.41
CA ALA A 186 3.08 31.35 7.82
C ALA A 186 4.05 32.15 8.71
N LYS A 187 3.54 32.62 9.84
CA LYS A 187 4.29 33.33 10.89
C LYS A 187 4.11 32.60 12.22
N LEU A 188 5.02 32.83 13.17
CA LEU A 188 4.89 32.26 14.52
C LEU A 188 3.57 32.63 15.21
N ALA A 189 3.01 33.81 14.90
CA ALA A 189 1.72 34.26 15.41
C ALA A 189 0.51 33.44 14.92
N ASP A 190 0.70 32.62 13.88
CA ASP A 190 -0.33 31.72 13.36
C ASP A 190 -0.44 30.42 14.18
N PHE A 191 0.45 30.18 15.15
CA PHE A 191 0.29 29.09 16.09
C PHE A 191 -0.78 29.37 17.14
N SER A 192 -1.58 28.35 17.44
CA SER A 192 -2.56 28.30 18.52
C SER A 192 -1.85 28.19 19.86
N GLU A 193 -2.05 29.19 20.70
CA GLU A 193 -1.53 29.21 22.07
C GLU A 193 -2.09 28.03 22.88
N GLU A 194 -3.37 27.71 22.72
CA GLU A 194 -4.01 26.56 23.38
C GLU A 194 -3.29 25.25 23.02
N ALA A 195 -3.02 25.01 21.73
CA ALA A 195 -2.36 23.79 21.28
C ALA A 195 -0.90 23.70 21.76
N LEU A 196 -0.18 24.83 21.77
CA LEU A 196 1.20 24.90 22.27
C LEU A 196 1.26 24.68 23.79
N VAL A 197 0.33 25.26 24.55
CA VAL A 197 0.22 25.05 26.00
C VAL A 197 -0.17 23.61 26.31
N PHE A 198 -1.10 23.02 25.55
CA PHE A 198 -1.46 21.61 25.65
C PHE A 198 -0.23 20.73 25.46
N TYR A 199 0.53 20.93 24.37
CA TYR A 199 1.76 20.17 24.12
C TYR A 199 2.81 20.35 25.21
N ARG A 200 3.09 21.60 25.60
CA ARG A 200 4.07 21.89 26.64
C ARG A 200 3.73 21.21 27.97
N THR A 201 2.46 21.28 28.38
CA THR A 201 1.99 20.74 29.66
C THR A 201 2.02 19.22 29.66
N THR A 202 1.47 18.59 28.62
CA THR A 202 1.40 17.13 28.52
C THR A 202 2.79 16.51 28.36
N ALA A 203 3.64 17.09 27.50
CA ALA A 203 5.01 16.62 27.28
C ALA A 203 5.99 17.04 28.38
N GLN A 204 5.52 17.71 29.44
CA GLN A 204 6.30 18.20 30.58
C GLN A 204 7.52 19.04 30.17
N ILE A 205 7.35 19.90 29.15
CA ILE A 205 8.42 20.77 28.64
C ILE A 205 8.58 21.97 29.58
N PRO A 206 9.77 22.18 30.18
CA PRO A 206 9.97 23.27 31.14
C PRO A 206 9.92 24.65 30.46
N ASP A 207 10.47 24.72 29.24
CA ASP A 207 10.62 25.91 28.42
C ASP A 207 9.28 26.61 28.19
N LYS A 208 9.20 27.92 28.40
CA LYS A 208 7.98 28.69 28.12
C LYS A 208 7.82 28.85 26.60
N VAL A 209 6.57 28.80 26.13
CA VAL A 209 6.25 29.03 24.71
C VAL A 209 6.81 30.39 24.26
N GLY A 210 7.48 30.40 23.12
CA GLY A 210 8.08 31.61 22.52
C GLY A 210 9.48 31.98 23.01
N THR A 211 10.03 31.27 24.00
CA THR A 211 11.45 31.42 24.40
C THR A 211 12.40 30.86 23.33
N GLU A 212 13.67 31.27 23.38
CA GLU A 212 14.69 30.77 22.45
C GLU A 212 14.88 29.25 22.61
N GLU A 213 14.83 28.74 23.83
CA GLU A 213 14.92 27.31 24.15
C GLU A 213 13.76 26.52 23.54
N PHE A 214 12.52 27.02 23.68
CA PHE A 214 11.34 26.40 23.08
C PHE A 214 11.42 26.43 21.54
N ASN A 215 11.84 27.54 20.95
CA ASN A 215 11.99 27.67 19.51
C ASN A 215 13.11 26.75 18.98
N ARG A 216 14.22 26.62 19.71
CA ARG A 216 15.30 25.68 19.39
C ARG A 216 14.82 24.23 19.37
N ARG A 217 13.94 23.85 20.30
CA ARG A 217 13.31 22.53 20.31
C ARG A 217 12.45 22.31 19.06
N PHE A 218 11.66 23.30 18.66
CA PHE A 218 10.84 23.23 17.45
C PHE A 218 11.68 23.17 16.17
N LEU A 219 12.82 23.85 16.12
CA LEU A 219 13.81 23.74 15.04
C LEU A 219 14.37 22.31 14.94
N GLN A 220 14.76 21.73 16.08
CA GLN A 220 15.27 20.34 16.15
C GLN A 220 14.22 19.31 15.74
N GLN A 221 12.94 19.58 16.01
CA GLN A 221 11.82 18.72 15.65
C GLN A 221 11.33 18.93 14.21
N GLY A 222 11.93 19.83 13.43
CA GLY A 222 11.50 20.13 12.06
C GLY A 222 10.16 20.89 11.96
N LEU A 223 9.70 21.48 13.06
CA LEU A 223 8.45 22.27 13.13
C LEU A 223 8.66 23.74 12.77
N LEU A 224 9.90 24.20 12.90
CA LEU A 224 10.37 25.51 12.46
C LEU A 224 11.55 25.35 11.50
N LYS A 225 11.77 26.37 10.67
CA LYS A 225 12.99 26.59 9.91
C LYS A 225 13.53 27.98 10.20
N GLU A 226 14.85 28.09 10.19
CA GLU A 226 15.56 29.35 10.34
C GLU A 226 16.07 29.82 8.98
N GLU A 227 15.86 31.10 8.67
CA GLU A 227 16.43 31.76 7.49
C GLU A 227 16.94 33.14 7.90
N GLY A 228 18.27 33.27 7.95
CA GLY A 228 18.92 34.44 8.53
C GLY A 228 18.63 34.54 10.03
N LYS A 229 17.99 35.63 10.46
CA LYS A 229 17.59 35.85 11.87
C LYS A 229 16.12 35.55 12.14
N TYR A 230 15.39 35.03 11.16
CA TYR A 230 13.95 34.86 11.23
C TYR A 230 13.58 33.38 11.29
N LEU A 231 12.57 33.09 12.10
CA LEU A 231 11.99 31.76 12.25
C LEU A 231 10.67 31.66 11.50
N PHE A 232 10.51 30.56 10.76
CA PHE A 232 9.35 30.29 9.93
C PHE A 232 8.71 28.95 10.31
N PRO A 233 7.38 28.89 10.49
CA PRO A 233 6.66 27.63 10.60
C PRO A 233 6.86 26.73 9.38
N THR A 234 7.04 25.44 9.64
CA THR A 234 6.89 24.42 8.59
C THR A 234 5.43 24.05 8.40
N GLY A 235 5.13 23.34 7.31
CA GLY A 235 3.82 22.74 7.12
C GLY A 235 3.43 21.81 8.28
N PHE A 236 4.36 21.01 8.84
CA PHE A 236 4.09 20.19 10.01
C PHE A 236 3.85 21.03 11.27
N GLY A 237 4.61 22.12 11.46
CA GLY A 237 4.36 23.07 12.53
C GLY A 237 2.93 23.63 12.49
N ILE A 238 2.49 24.11 11.32
CA ILE A 238 1.13 24.64 11.15
C ILE A 238 0.06 23.54 11.23
N LEU A 239 0.35 22.33 10.79
CA LEU A 239 -0.59 21.22 10.89
C LEU A 239 -0.86 20.84 12.35
N LEU A 240 0.20 20.72 13.14
CA LEU A 240 0.15 20.34 14.55
C LEU A 240 -0.38 21.46 15.43
N PHE A 241 0.04 22.71 15.19
CA PHE A 241 -0.13 23.81 16.13
C PHE A 241 -0.75 25.07 15.51
N GLY A 242 -1.10 25.11 14.24
CA GLY A 242 -1.70 26.30 13.62
C GLY A 242 -3.11 26.60 14.16
N LYS A 243 -3.49 27.88 14.25
CA LYS A 243 -4.86 28.32 14.58
C LYS A 243 -5.87 27.87 13.52
N GLU A 244 -5.48 27.98 12.25
CA GLU A 244 -6.31 27.61 11.10
C GLU A 244 -5.48 26.83 10.06
N PRO A 245 -5.06 25.58 10.38
CA PRO A 245 -4.24 24.75 9.49
C PRO A 245 -4.82 24.61 8.09
N ARG A 246 -6.15 24.59 7.98
CA ARG A 246 -6.88 24.45 6.72
C ARG A 246 -6.67 25.60 5.74
N ARG A 247 -6.40 26.82 6.22
CA ARG A 247 -6.08 27.97 5.33
C ARG A 247 -4.78 27.74 4.58
N ALA A 248 -3.80 27.14 5.24
CA ALA A 248 -2.52 26.81 4.63
C ALA A 248 -2.56 25.50 3.84
N MET A 249 -3.35 24.52 4.30
CA MET A 249 -3.41 23.16 3.76
C MET A 249 -4.86 22.68 3.73
N GLN A 250 -5.49 22.72 2.55
CA GLN A 250 -6.90 22.33 2.38
C GLN A 250 -7.22 20.91 2.87
N GLN A 251 -6.20 20.06 2.89
CA GLN A 251 -6.27 18.67 3.31
C GLN A 251 -6.06 18.44 4.81
N ALA A 252 -5.82 19.50 5.59
CA ALA A 252 -5.78 19.44 7.04
C ALA A 252 -7.17 19.21 7.64
N GLY A 253 -7.20 18.59 8.82
CA GLY A 253 -8.42 18.32 9.58
C GLY A 253 -9.01 16.93 9.38
N LEU A 254 -10.16 16.73 10.01
CA LEU A 254 -10.90 15.46 10.08
C LEU A 254 -12.38 15.71 9.81
N LEU A 255 -12.98 14.90 8.94
CA LEU A 255 -14.42 14.90 8.70
C LEU A 255 -15.08 13.77 9.49
N ALA A 256 -15.94 14.09 10.45
CA ALA A 256 -16.73 13.09 11.17
C ALA A 256 -18.19 13.10 10.71
N ILE A 257 -18.77 11.92 10.53
CA ILE A 257 -20.15 11.71 10.13
C ILE A 257 -20.77 10.62 10.99
N ILE A 258 -21.91 10.90 11.61
CA ILE A 258 -22.75 9.91 12.29
C ILE A 258 -23.95 9.61 11.39
N HIS A 259 -24.16 8.33 11.08
CA HIS A 259 -25.34 7.80 10.43
C HIS A 259 -26.24 7.16 11.49
N TYR A 260 -27.36 7.81 11.78
CA TYR A 260 -28.33 7.29 12.73
C TYR A 260 -29.22 6.21 12.07
N PRO A 261 -29.76 5.25 12.85
CA PRO A 261 -30.66 4.20 12.33
C PRO A 261 -31.90 4.74 11.63
N ASN A 262 -32.38 5.92 12.04
CA ASN A 262 -33.54 6.60 11.43
C ASN A 262 -33.23 7.28 10.07
N GLY A 263 -32.03 7.09 9.52
CA GLY A 263 -31.58 7.68 8.26
C GLY A 263 -31.07 9.12 8.38
N LYS A 264 -31.17 9.76 9.55
CA LYS A 264 -30.57 11.09 9.79
C LYS A 264 -29.05 10.98 9.74
N LYS A 265 -28.41 12.02 9.21
CA LYS A 265 -26.95 12.18 9.23
C LYS A 265 -26.58 13.42 10.01
N GLU A 266 -25.51 13.34 10.78
CA GLU A 266 -24.91 14.47 11.47
C GLU A 266 -23.43 14.53 11.14
N ARG A 267 -22.94 15.73 10.81
CA ARG A 267 -21.59 15.94 10.31
C ARG A 267 -20.91 16.99 11.18
N ASN A 268 -19.63 16.77 11.47
CA ASN A 268 -18.75 17.79 12.00
C ASN A 268 -17.43 17.81 11.25
N GLU A 269 -16.88 19.00 11.04
CA GLU A 269 -15.53 19.18 10.49
C GLU A 269 -14.64 19.71 11.60
N PHE A 270 -13.59 18.96 11.90
CA PHE A 270 -12.55 19.39 12.84
C PHE A 270 -11.40 19.96 12.02
N ASP A 271 -11.31 21.28 11.99
CA ASP A 271 -10.28 22.03 11.28
C ASP A 271 -9.23 22.61 12.23
N GLU A 272 -9.32 22.28 13.52
CA GLU A 272 -8.38 22.65 14.58
C GLU A 272 -6.98 22.03 14.37
N PRO A 273 -5.96 22.52 15.09
CA PRO A 273 -4.65 21.87 15.13
C PRO A 273 -4.78 20.37 15.42
N ILE A 274 -4.09 19.52 14.65
CA ILE A 274 -4.39 18.08 14.63
C ILE A 274 -4.14 17.39 15.98
N VAL A 275 -3.33 17.98 16.85
CA VAL A 275 -3.10 17.50 18.23
C VAL A 275 -4.36 17.61 19.11
N MET A 276 -5.28 18.53 18.78
CA MET A 276 -6.52 18.76 19.52
C MET A 276 -7.67 17.87 19.02
N ILE A 277 -7.62 17.46 17.75
CA ILE A 277 -8.71 16.75 17.07
C ILE A 277 -9.16 15.48 17.83
N PRO A 278 -8.27 14.59 18.33
CA PRO A 278 -8.71 13.38 19.02
C PRO A 278 -9.63 13.67 20.22
N GLY A 279 -9.25 14.63 21.07
CA GLY A 279 -10.04 15.01 22.24
C GLY A 279 -11.34 15.73 21.88
N LEU A 280 -11.33 16.56 20.82
CA LEU A 280 -12.53 17.24 20.32
C LEU A 280 -13.52 16.24 19.70
N LEU A 281 -13.02 15.28 18.93
CA LEU A 281 -13.82 14.20 18.37
C LEU A 281 -14.45 13.36 19.47
N GLU A 282 -13.68 12.96 20.48
CA GLU A 282 -14.17 12.18 21.60
C GLU A 282 -15.32 12.91 22.32
N LYS A 283 -15.13 14.19 22.68
CA LYS A 283 -16.18 15.02 23.28
C LYS A 283 -17.43 15.11 22.39
N TRP A 284 -17.26 15.28 21.08
CA TRP A 284 -18.37 15.36 20.14
C TRP A 284 -19.12 14.03 20.05
N LEU A 285 -18.41 12.90 19.94
CA LEU A 285 -19.03 11.57 19.88
C LEU A 285 -19.76 11.23 21.18
N ILE A 286 -19.19 11.54 22.35
CA ILE A 286 -19.84 11.37 23.66
C ILE A 286 -21.15 12.17 23.75
N ASN A 287 -21.16 13.40 23.22
CA ASN A 287 -22.36 14.25 23.24
C ASN A 287 -23.43 13.76 22.26
N LYS A 288 -23.04 13.32 21.07
CA LYS A 288 -23.97 13.02 19.96
C LYS A 288 -24.45 11.58 19.91
N LEU A 289 -23.64 10.61 20.34
CA LEU A 289 -24.09 9.23 20.39
C LEU A 289 -25.08 9.06 21.54
N PRO A 290 -26.28 8.51 21.28
CA PRO A 290 -27.32 8.44 22.30
C PRO A 290 -26.85 7.55 23.47
N ASN A 291 -26.86 8.12 24.68
CA ASN A 291 -27.07 7.32 25.88
C ASN A 291 -28.51 6.78 25.77
N VAL A 292 -28.68 5.53 25.34
CA VAL A 292 -30.00 4.94 25.17
C VAL A 292 -30.69 4.86 26.54
N PHE A 293 -31.62 5.77 26.81
CA PHE A 293 -32.72 5.51 27.73
C PHE A 293 -33.79 4.80 26.91
N ASP A 294 -34.01 3.52 27.19
CA ASP A 294 -35.16 2.82 26.67
C ASP A 294 -36.43 3.47 27.25
N ARG A 295 -37.21 4.21 26.46
CA ARG A 295 -38.43 4.88 26.95
C ARG A 295 -39.50 3.89 27.42
N ASN A 296 -39.37 2.59 27.08
CA ASN A 296 -40.29 1.54 27.49
C ASN A 296 -39.81 0.70 28.68
N LYS A 297 -38.57 0.92 29.16
CA LYS A 297 -38.06 0.30 30.38
C LYS A 297 -37.43 1.38 31.24
N MET A 298 -37.90 1.52 32.47
CA MET A 298 -37.29 2.39 33.50
C MET A 298 -35.85 1.96 33.91
N GLN A 299 -35.18 1.15 33.09
CA GLN A 299 -33.82 0.65 33.29
C GLN A 299 -32.92 1.13 32.15
N ARG A 300 -31.76 1.66 32.54
CA ARG A 300 -30.66 1.98 31.64
C ARG A 300 -30.12 0.65 31.08
N GLU A 301 -30.47 0.28 29.86
CA GLU A 301 -29.77 -0.81 29.18
C GLU A 301 -28.41 -0.27 28.72
N GLU A 302 -27.33 -0.71 29.37
CA GLU A 302 -25.96 -0.43 28.98
C GLU A 302 -25.69 -1.02 27.59
N GLN A 303 -25.88 -0.23 26.53
CA GLN A 303 -25.21 -0.56 25.28
C GLN A 303 -23.71 -0.56 25.55
N PRO A 304 -22.93 -1.56 25.06
CA PRO A 304 -21.49 -1.55 25.25
C PRO A 304 -20.95 -0.22 24.72
N ALA A 305 -20.37 0.55 25.64
CA ALA A 305 -19.83 1.86 25.35
C ALA A 305 -18.82 1.71 24.21
N LEU A 306 -18.97 2.53 23.17
CA LEU A 306 -17.97 2.64 22.13
C LEU A 306 -16.60 2.79 22.81
N PRO A 307 -15.62 1.90 22.60
CA PRO A 307 -14.32 2.02 23.25
C PRO A 307 -13.59 3.21 22.64
N PHE A 308 -13.81 4.39 23.21
CA PHE A 308 -13.27 5.67 22.71
C PHE A 308 -11.76 5.64 22.58
N GLU A 309 -11.09 4.85 23.42
CA GLU A 309 -9.65 4.62 23.33
C GLU A 309 -9.23 3.96 22.02
N MET A 310 -9.99 2.96 21.52
CA MET A 310 -9.74 2.36 20.21
C MET A 310 -10.02 3.33 19.07
N VAL A 311 -11.06 4.15 19.21
CA VAL A 311 -11.39 5.19 18.21
C VAL A 311 -10.29 6.25 18.17
N ARG A 312 -9.82 6.69 19.33
CA ARG A 312 -8.70 7.63 19.49
C ARG A 312 -7.44 7.08 18.84
N GLU A 313 -7.06 5.84 19.15
CA GLU A 313 -5.91 5.17 18.53
C GLU A 313 -6.05 5.11 16.99
N ALA A 314 -7.23 4.71 16.50
CA ALA A 314 -7.51 4.63 15.07
C ALA A 314 -7.40 6.01 14.38
N VAL A 315 -7.92 7.08 14.99
CA VAL A 315 -7.85 8.44 14.45
C VAL A 315 -6.44 9.00 14.51
N VAL A 316 -5.72 8.80 15.61
CA VAL A 316 -4.32 9.25 15.73
C VAL A 316 -3.46 8.57 14.67
N ASN A 317 -3.56 7.25 14.51
CA ASN A 317 -2.87 6.52 13.45
C ASN A 317 -3.26 7.03 12.05
N ALA A 318 -4.55 7.30 11.82
CA ALA A 318 -5.01 7.84 10.56
C ALA A 318 -4.42 9.23 10.25
N LEU A 319 -4.27 10.10 11.26
CA LEU A 319 -3.68 11.43 11.12
C LEU A 319 -2.16 11.36 10.91
N ILE A 320 -1.44 10.57 11.73
CA ILE A 320 0.01 10.43 11.66
C ILE A 320 0.45 9.81 10.34
N HIS A 321 -0.21 8.75 9.87
CA HIS A 321 0.24 8.00 8.69
C HIS A 321 -0.42 8.47 7.39
N ARG A 322 -1.25 9.52 7.43
CA ARG A 322 -1.90 10.11 6.27
C ARG A 322 -0.90 10.51 5.19
N ASP A 323 -1.24 10.26 3.92
CA ASP A 323 -0.50 10.85 2.80
C ASP A 323 -0.90 12.32 2.60
N TYR A 324 -0.06 13.22 3.11
CA TYR A 324 -0.31 14.66 3.01
C TYR A 324 -0.11 15.27 1.62
N SER A 325 0.42 14.50 0.66
CA SER A 325 0.49 14.93 -0.75
C SER A 325 -0.88 14.89 -1.45
N ILE A 326 -1.82 14.07 -0.95
CA ILE A 326 -3.19 13.99 -1.47
C ILE A 326 -4.01 15.17 -0.93
N LYS A 327 -4.14 16.23 -1.74
CA LYS A 327 -4.84 17.47 -1.36
C LYS A 327 -6.37 17.34 -1.34
N GLY A 328 -6.93 16.46 -2.17
CA GLY A 328 -8.37 16.36 -2.42
C GLY A 328 -9.18 15.57 -1.39
N GLY A 329 -8.57 14.99 -0.35
CA GLY A 329 -9.27 14.14 0.61
C GLY A 329 -8.82 14.38 2.05
N LYS A 330 -9.77 14.44 2.99
CA LYS A 330 -9.50 14.50 4.44
C LYS A 330 -9.49 13.08 5.04
N CYS A 331 -8.91 12.94 6.23
CA CYS A 331 -9.26 11.80 7.07
C CYS A 331 -10.76 11.85 7.40
N GLN A 332 -11.40 10.70 7.51
CA GLN A 332 -12.83 10.61 7.80
C GLN A 332 -13.08 9.64 8.94
N VAL A 333 -14.06 9.96 9.79
CA VAL A 333 -14.63 9.04 10.78
C VAL A 333 -16.10 8.90 10.48
N ILE A 334 -16.53 7.69 10.14
CA ILE A 334 -17.92 7.37 9.82
C ILE A 334 -18.44 6.44 10.90
N VAL A 335 -19.39 6.91 11.68
CA VAL A 335 -20.03 6.14 12.74
C VAL A 335 -21.41 5.70 12.27
N THR A 336 -21.68 4.40 12.38
CA THR A 336 -22.99 3.80 12.17
C THR A 336 -23.45 3.13 13.45
N GLU A 337 -24.64 2.51 13.46
CA GLU A 337 -25.08 1.67 14.58
C GLU A 337 -24.09 0.53 14.89
N ASP A 338 -23.47 -0.02 13.84
CA ASP A 338 -22.66 -1.22 13.93
C ASP A 338 -21.16 -0.96 13.99
N THR A 339 -20.68 0.10 13.35
CA THR A 339 -19.25 0.30 13.13
C THR A 339 -18.80 1.74 13.34
N VAL A 340 -17.52 1.89 13.65
CA VAL A 340 -16.77 3.13 13.46
C VAL A 340 -15.71 2.86 12.40
N THR A 341 -15.81 3.55 11.27
CA THR A 341 -14.89 3.42 10.16
C THR A 341 -14.01 4.66 10.07
N VAL A 342 -12.69 4.48 10.18
CA VAL A 342 -11.70 5.54 10.00
C VAL A 342 -11.07 5.39 8.62
N LYS A 343 -11.20 6.41 7.76
CA LYS A 343 -10.62 6.45 6.41
C LYS A 343 -9.47 7.44 6.37
N SER A 344 -8.27 6.99 5.99
CA SER A 344 -7.09 7.86 5.80
C SER A 344 -6.68 7.88 4.33
N PRO A 345 -6.49 9.06 3.70
CA PRO A 345 -5.96 9.16 2.34
C PRO A 345 -4.57 8.54 2.19
N GLY A 346 -4.39 7.75 1.12
CA GLY A 346 -3.14 7.10 0.76
C GLY A 346 -3.03 5.68 1.32
N GLY A 347 -2.27 4.83 0.61
CA GLY A 347 -2.07 3.43 1.00
C GLY A 347 -1.22 3.28 2.26
N PRO A 348 -1.01 2.04 2.73
CA PRO A 348 -0.04 1.77 3.79
C PRO A 348 1.34 2.38 3.47
N PRO A 349 2.12 2.85 4.47
CA PRO A 349 3.47 3.33 4.25
C PRO A 349 4.36 2.21 3.68
N SER A 350 4.90 2.39 2.47
CA SER A 350 5.82 1.40 1.88
C SER A 350 7.01 1.15 2.81
N PRO A 351 7.42 -0.11 3.06
CA PRO A 351 7.00 -1.35 2.39
C PRO A 351 5.86 -2.12 3.08
N ILE A 352 5.14 -1.51 4.02
CA ILE A 352 4.04 -2.16 4.75
C ILE A 352 2.93 -2.56 3.78
N THR A 353 2.40 -3.77 3.93
CA THR A 353 1.24 -4.26 3.17
C THR A 353 -0.05 -4.20 3.97
N VAL A 354 -1.20 -4.20 3.29
CA VAL A 354 -2.52 -4.29 3.94
C VAL A 354 -2.65 -5.59 4.73
N GLU A 355 -2.06 -6.67 4.23
CA GLU A 355 -1.99 -7.96 4.92
C GLU A 355 -1.28 -7.86 6.27
N GLN A 356 -0.15 -7.16 6.34
CA GLN A 356 0.59 -6.98 7.58
C GLN A 356 -0.20 -6.15 8.60
N LEU A 357 -0.94 -5.13 8.15
CA LEU A 357 -1.83 -4.35 9.01
C LEU A 357 -2.99 -5.21 9.53
N GLN A 358 -3.64 -5.98 8.64
CA GLN A 358 -4.74 -6.86 9.00
C GLN A 358 -4.34 -7.97 9.98
N LYS A 359 -3.08 -8.43 9.90
CA LYS A 359 -2.49 -9.40 10.84
C LYS A 359 -1.92 -8.76 12.10
N PHE A 360 -1.93 -7.43 12.20
CA PHE A 360 -1.31 -6.67 13.29
C PHE A 360 0.19 -7.02 13.48
N THR A 361 0.89 -7.31 12.38
CA THR A 361 2.32 -7.67 12.36
C THR A 361 3.17 -6.66 11.60
N ALA A 362 2.62 -5.51 11.22
CA ALA A 362 3.37 -4.50 10.50
C ALA A 362 4.47 -3.90 11.42
N PRO A 363 5.69 -3.69 10.90
CA PRO A 363 6.76 -3.07 11.67
C PRO A 363 6.45 -1.60 11.97
N MET A 364 7.12 -1.06 12.99
CA MET A 364 7.05 0.35 13.30
C MET A 364 7.68 1.20 12.19
N LEU A 365 6.84 1.80 11.35
CA LEU A 365 7.26 2.73 10.32
C LEU A 365 6.22 3.82 10.11
N SER A 366 6.60 5.06 10.38
CA SER A 366 5.76 6.23 10.13
C SER A 366 6.07 6.89 8.80
N ARG A 367 5.02 7.29 8.08
CA ARG A 367 5.12 8.14 6.89
C ARG A 367 5.52 9.57 7.26
N ASN A 368 5.08 10.04 8.43
CA ASN A 368 5.34 11.38 8.93
C ASN A 368 5.96 11.25 10.35
N PRO A 369 7.28 11.02 10.46
CA PRO A 369 7.94 10.77 11.73
C PRO A 369 7.88 11.97 12.70
N GLU A 370 7.86 13.20 12.19
CA GLU A 370 7.72 14.44 12.98
C GLU A 370 6.36 14.49 13.68
N LEU A 371 5.30 14.10 12.96
CA LEU A 371 3.96 13.97 13.54
C LEU A 371 3.97 12.88 14.60
N HIS A 372 4.48 11.71 14.27
CA HIS A 372 4.53 10.58 15.21
C HIS A 372 5.24 10.95 16.51
N PHE A 373 6.40 11.63 16.43
CA PHE A 373 7.15 12.08 17.59
C PHE A 373 6.33 13.02 18.48
N VAL A 374 5.60 13.99 17.91
CA VAL A 374 4.79 14.92 18.69
C VAL A 374 3.59 14.21 19.34
N PHE A 375 2.90 13.33 18.62
CA PHE A 375 1.79 12.56 19.19
C PHE A 375 2.25 11.59 20.29
N ALA A 376 3.43 11.01 20.15
CA ALA A 376 4.05 10.20 21.19
C ALA A 376 4.33 11.00 22.47
N ARG A 377 4.88 12.21 22.33
CA ARG A 377 5.11 13.13 23.45
C ARG A 377 3.83 13.63 24.13
N LEU A 378 2.69 13.47 23.48
CA LEU A 378 1.36 13.78 24.02
C LEU A 378 0.69 12.58 24.69
N ASP A 379 1.36 11.43 24.80
CA ASP A 379 0.77 10.15 25.22
C ASP A 379 -0.46 9.75 24.37
N LEU A 380 -0.52 10.23 23.13
CA LEU A 380 -1.59 9.95 22.17
C LEU A 380 -1.22 8.85 21.17
N ALA A 381 0.07 8.51 21.06
CA ALA A 381 0.59 7.42 20.21
C ALA A 381 1.74 6.70 20.92
N GLU A 382 1.97 5.43 20.59
CA GLU A 382 3.01 4.61 21.20
C GLU A 382 4.34 4.64 20.40
N GLU A 383 5.48 4.91 21.06
CA GLU A 383 6.81 4.95 20.39
C GLU A 383 7.44 3.59 20.07
N GLN A 384 6.87 2.49 20.57
CA GLN A 384 7.51 1.16 20.51
C GLN A 384 6.94 0.23 19.43
N GLY A 385 6.08 0.73 18.53
CA GLY A 385 5.46 -0.08 17.49
C GLY A 385 4.37 -1.03 18.00
N LEU A 386 3.94 -0.83 19.25
CA LEU A 386 2.94 -1.64 19.93
C LEU A 386 1.49 -1.26 19.55
N GLY A 387 1.25 -0.11 18.91
CA GLY A 387 -0.10 0.42 18.67
C GLY A 387 -1.04 -0.51 17.90
N LEU A 388 -0.53 -1.27 16.93
CA LEU A 388 -1.31 -2.29 16.21
C LEU A 388 -1.70 -3.47 17.10
N SER A 389 -0.76 -3.98 17.90
CA SER A 389 -1.05 -5.03 18.88
C SER A 389 -1.97 -4.52 19.99
N SER A 390 -1.80 -3.28 20.43
CA SER A 390 -2.63 -2.62 21.44
C SER A 390 -4.08 -2.54 21.00
N LEU A 391 -4.34 -2.12 19.75
CA LEU A 391 -5.70 -2.08 19.19
C LEU A 391 -6.36 -3.47 19.15
N ARG A 392 -5.60 -4.50 18.80
CA ARG A 392 -6.04 -5.90 18.75
C ARG A 392 -6.32 -6.45 20.15
N ASP A 393 -5.40 -6.23 21.08
CA ASP A 393 -5.46 -6.77 22.43
C ASP A 393 -6.59 -6.10 23.21
N LYS A 394 -6.81 -4.79 23.01
CA LYS A 394 -7.94 -4.06 23.55
C LYS A 394 -9.27 -4.57 23.02
N ALA A 395 -9.37 -4.85 21.72
CA ALA A 395 -10.58 -5.46 21.14
C ALA A 395 -10.91 -6.80 21.82
N LYS A 396 -9.89 -7.64 22.09
CA LYS A 396 -10.07 -8.91 22.81
C LYS A 396 -10.48 -8.69 24.27
N GLU A 397 -9.84 -7.75 24.96
CA GLU A 397 -10.13 -7.42 26.36
C GLU A 397 -11.60 -7.01 26.55
N VAL A 398 -12.10 -6.13 25.67
CA VAL A 398 -13.50 -5.69 25.71
C VAL A 398 -14.47 -6.65 25.02
N GLY A 399 -13.99 -7.80 24.54
CA GLY A 399 -14.82 -8.82 23.90
C GLY A 399 -15.47 -8.39 22.58
N LEU A 400 -14.83 -7.49 21.82
CA LEU A 400 -15.28 -7.03 20.51
C LEU A 400 -14.60 -7.79 19.37
N PRO A 401 -15.23 -7.85 18.18
CA PRO A 401 -14.61 -8.35 16.97
C PRO A 401 -13.33 -7.59 16.62
N LEU A 402 -12.36 -8.29 16.01
CA LEU A 402 -11.09 -7.68 15.65
C LEU A 402 -11.28 -6.56 14.60
N PRO A 403 -10.51 -5.46 14.71
CA PRO A 403 -10.48 -4.42 13.69
C PRO A 403 -10.14 -4.98 12.30
N LYS A 404 -10.72 -4.39 11.25
CA LYS A 404 -10.42 -4.77 9.86
C LYS A 404 -9.79 -3.62 9.09
N TYR A 405 -8.72 -3.93 8.38
CA TYR A 405 -8.05 -3.04 7.44
C TYR A 405 -8.44 -3.41 6.02
N ALA A 406 -8.85 -2.43 5.23
CA ALA A 406 -9.14 -2.58 3.81
C ALA A 406 -8.50 -1.43 3.01
N TRP A 407 -8.09 -1.73 1.79
CA TRP A 407 -7.66 -0.72 0.83
C TRP A 407 -8.80 -0.42 -0.15
N GLU A 408 -9.48 0.70 0.06
CA GLU A 408 -10.53 1.24 -0.81
C GLU A 408 -9.99 2.50 -1.49
N ALA A 409 -9.15 2.32 -2.52
CA ALA A 409 -8.44 3.42 -3.17
C ALA A 409 -9.39 4.61 -3.45
N PRO A 410 -9.04 5.84 -3.02
CA PRO A 410 -7.72 6.27 -2.53
C PRO A 410 -7.51 6.18 -0.99
N TYR A 411 -8.35 5.45 -0.27
CA TYR A 411 -8.35 5.41 1.21
C TYR A 411 -7.88 4.07 1.78
N LEU A 412 -7.03 4.14 2.80
CA LEU A 412 -6.85 3.07 3.76
C LEU A 412 -7.98 3.17 4.79
N VAL A 413 -8.72 2.08 4.97
CA VAL A 413 -9.94 2.04 5.77
C VAL A 413 -9.74 1.08 6.94
N LEU A 414 -9.94 1.57 8.16
CA LEU A 414 -9.97 0.78 9.38
C LEU A 414 -11.41 0.73 9.90
N THR A 415 -11.95 -0.47 10.09
CA THR A 415 -13.30 -0.69 10.65
C THR A 415 -13.20 -1.26 12.05
N LEU A 416 -13.78 -0.55 13.00
CA LEU A 416 -13.99 -0.97 14.38
C LEU A 416 -15.46 -1.38 14.55
N TYR A 417 -15.71 -2.48 15.24
CA TYR A 417 -17.07 -2.96 15.53
C TYR A 417 -17.55 -2.44 16.88
N ARG A 418 -18.81 -2.03 16.96
CA ARG A 418 -19.41 -1.48 18.20
C ARG A 418 -20.02 -2.55 19.10
N SER A 419 -20.24 -3.76 18.58
CA SER A 419 -20.76 -4.90 19.32
C SER A 419 -20.40 -6.22 18.64
N MET A 420 -20.60 -7.32 19.35
CA MET A 420 -20.50 -8.66 18.75
C MET A 420 -21.57 -8.90 17.67
N ASP A 421 -22.78 -8.36 17.82
CA ASP A 421 -23.83 -8.47 16.79
C ASP A 421 -23.51 -7.66 15.53
N ALA A 422 -22.76 -6.56 15.65
CA ALA A 422 -22.35 -5.76 14.51
C ALA A 422 -21.51 -6.55 13.50
N ALA A 423 -20.61 -7.44 13.95
CA ALA A 423 -19.84 -8.29 13.04
C ALA A 423 -20.71 -9.22 12.19
N ARG A 424 -21.92 -9.57 12.66
CA ARG A 424 -22.91 -10.27 11.84
C ARG A 424 -23.57 -9.32 10.87
N ARG A 425 -24.12 -8.20 11.34
CA ARG A 425 -24.93 -7.26 10.52
C ARG A 425 -24.13 -6.63 9.37
N VAL A 426 -22.81 -6.54 9.52
CA VAL A 426 -21.89 -6.07 8.48
C VAL A 426 -21.66 -7.11 7.37
N LEU A 427 -21.93 -8.40 7.60
CA LEU A 427 -21.98 -9.36 6.49
C LEU A 427 -23.07 -8.93 5.51
N GLY A 428 -22.84 -9.07 4.21
CA GLY A 428 -23.85 -8.72 3.20
C GLY A 428 -25.21 -9.35 3.53
N SER A 429 -26.30 -8.59 3.39
CA SER A 429 -27.65 -9.01 3.79
C SER A 429 -28.11 -10.34 3.18
N GLN A 430 -27.59 -10.69 1.99
CA GLN A 430 -27.76 -12.01 1.35
C GLN A 430 -27.04 -13.14 2.09
N VAL A 431 -25.80 -12.90 2.53
CA VAL A 431 -24.99 -13.88 3.28
C VAL A 431 -25.63 -14.12 4.65
N LEU A 432 -26.01 -13.07 5.38
CA LEU A 432 -26.73 -13.18 6.66
C LEU A 432 -27.99 -14.04 6.60
N LYS A 433 -28.84 -13.81 5.57
CA LYS A 433 -30.08 -14.58 5.38
C LYS A 433 -29.83 -16.04 5.03
N SER A 434 -28.66 -16.36 4.49
CA SER A 434 -28.27 -17.73 4.12
C SER A 434 -27.69 -18.57 5.27
N LEU A 435 -27.38 -17.92 6.41
CA LEU A 435 -26.82 -18.54 7.60
C LEU A 435 -27.91 -18.87 8.64
N SER A 436 -27.87 -20.07 9.20
CA SER A 436 -28.70 -20.50 10.33
C SER A 436 -28.34 -19.73 11.62
N LYS A 437 -29.24 -19.75 12.62
CA LYS A 437 -28.98 -19.12 13.94
C LYS A 437 -27.71 -19.67 14.61
N ALA A 438 -27.42 -20.97 14.42
CA ALA A 438 -26.22 -21.60 14.95
C ALA A 438 -24.95 -21.12 14.22
N GLU A 439 -25.00 -20.99 12.89
CA GLU A 439 -23.89 -20.45 12.08
C GLU A 439 -23.64 -18.97 12.38
N GLN A 440 -24.69 -18.18 12.61
CA GLN A 440 -24.56 -16.78 13.02
C GLN A 440 -23.87 -16.65 14.39
N LYS A 441 -24.20 -17.50 15.38
CA LYS A 441 -23.46 -17.62 16.67
C LYS A 441 -22.02 -18.05 16.46
N GLY A 442 -21.81 -18.98 15.56
CA GLY A 442 -20.49 -19.33 15.10
C GLY A 442 -19.67 -18.15 14.59
N TRP A 443 -20.22 -17.42 13.62
CA TRP A 443 -19.55 -16.30 12.98
C TRP A 443 -19.13 -15.22 13.97
N GLN A 444 -19.97 -14.94 14.96
CA GLN A 444 -19.64 -14.02 16.05
C GLN A 444 -18.35 -14.38 16.74
N TRP A 445 -18.26 -15.64 17.20
CA TRP A 445 -17.06 -16.10 17.87
C TRP A 445 -15.86 -16.11 16.91
N LEU A 446 -16.04 -16.53 15.65
CA LEU A 446 -14.96 -16.52 14.66
C LEU A 446 -14.39 -15.13 14.44
N SER A 447 -15.22 -14.09 14.43
CA SER A 447 -14.80 -12.70 14.18
C SER A 447 -13.90 -12.10 15.27
N THR A 448 -13.73 -12.78 16.41
CA THR A 448 -12.81 -12.38 17.48
C THR A 448 -11.46 -13.12 17.43
N GLN A 449 -11.31 -14.10 16.54
CA GLN A 449 -10.15 -14.97 16.47
C GLN A 449 -9.23 -14.60 15.30
N GLU A 450 -7.91 -14.63 15.53
CA GLU A 450 -6.90 -14.45 14.48
C GLU A 450 -6.73 -15.71 13.63
N THR A 451 -6.61 -16.86 14.29
CA THR A 451 -6.53 -18.17 13.65
C THR A 451 -7.55 -19.09 14.28
N ILE A 452 -8.20 -19.87 13.43
CA ILE A 452 -9.36 -20.64 13.80
C ILE A 452 -9.05 -22.12 13.58
N THR A 453 -9.43 -22.96 14.54
CA THR A 453 -9.46 -24.42 14.33
C THR A 453 -10.88 -24.93 14.49
N ALA A 454 -11.25 -25.97 13.72
CA ALA A 454 -12.56 -26.59 13.83
C ALA A 454 -12.81 -27.17 15.24
N SER A 455 -11.75 -27.64 15.91
CA SER A 455 -11.83 -28.14 17.29
C SER A 455 -12.09 -27.02 18.29
N GLY A 456 -11.39 -25.87 18.17
CA GLY A 456 -11.61 -24.71 19.05
C GLY A 456 -13.01 -24.11 18.88
N TYR A 457 -13.48 -24.04 17.63
CA TYR A 457 -14.85 -23.60 17.33
C TYR A 457 -15.93 -24.54 17.89
N ALA A 458 -15.73 -25.85 17.76
CA ALA A 458 -16.65 -26.85 18.30
C ALA A 458 -16.81 -26.69 19.83
N ALA A 459 -15.70 -26.49 20.54
CA ALA A 459 -15.69 -26.25 21.98
C ALA A 459 -16.38 -24.93 22.33
N ALA A 460 -16.01 -23.83 21.67
CA ALA A 460 -16.58 -22.51 21.95
C ALA A 460 -18.08 -22.40 21.68
N CYS A 461 -18.55 -23.04 20.60
CA CYS A 461 -19.97 -23.05 20.25
C CYS A 461 -20.77 -24.16 20.95
N SER A 462 -20.13 -25.02 21.74
CA SER A 462 -20.74 -26.20 22.37
C SER A 462 -21.47 -27.10 21.36
N ILE A 463 -20.83 -27.39 20.22
CA ILE A 463 -21.37 -28.23 19.15
C ILE A 463 -20.46 -29.42 18.81
N PRO A 464 -20.98 -30.51 18.23
CA PRO A 464 -20.15 -31.63 17.78
C PRO A 464 -19.14 -31.20 16.71
N LYS A 465 -17.94 -31.81 16.74
CA LYS A 465 -16.86 -31.54 15.76
C LYS A 465 -17.30 -31.72 14.30
N ARG A 466 -18.21 -32.66 14.03
CA ARG A 466 -18.79 -32.87 12.69
C ARG A 466 -19.62 -31.66 12.23
N THR A 467 -20.43 -31.09 13.12
CA THR A 467 -21.23 -29.88 12.85
C THR A 467 -20.31 -28.67 12.64
N ALA A 468 -19.26 -28.55 13.44
CA ALA A 468 -18.22 -27.52 13.25
C ALA A 468 -17.57 -27.58 11.86
N LEU A 469 -17.20 -28.77 11.39
CA LEU A 469 -16.64 -28.96 10.04
C LEU A 469 -17.63 -28.58 8.94
N ASN A 470 -18.93 -28.86 9.12
CA ASN A 470 -19.97 -28.45 8.18
C ASN A 470 -20.12 -26.93 8.13
N HIS A 471 -20.14 -26.26 9.28
CA HIS A 471 -20.16 -24.80 9.35
C HIS A 471 -18.92 -24.20 8.66
N PHE A 472 -17.75 -24.79 8.84
CA PHE A 472 -16.51 -24.30 8.23
C PHE A 472 -16.53 -24.47 6.71
N LYS A 473 -17.04 -25.61 6.23
CA LYS A 473 -17.26 -25.79 4.79
C LYS A 473 -18.20 -24.71 4.27
N ARG A 474 -19.33 -24.47 4.94
CA ARG A 474 -20.29 -23.42 4.58
C ARG A 474 -19.66 -22.02 4.56
N PHE A 475 -18.90 -21.67 5.60
CA PHE A 475 -18.20 -20.39 5.67
C PHE A 475 -17.14 -20.27 4.58
N SER A 476 -16.43 -21.35 4.24
CA SER A 476 -15.48 -21.36 3.13
C SER A 476 -16.18 -21.20 1.77
N ASP A 477 -17.29 -21.89 1.56
CA ASP A 477 -18.11 -21.79 0.32
C ASP A 477 -18.67 -20.37 0.14
N LEU A 478 -18.99 -19.70 1.24
CA LEU A 478 -19.44 -18.30 1.26
C LEU A 478 -18.29 -17.28 1.19
N GLY A 479 -17.04 -17.74 1.10
CA GLY A 479 -15.86 -16.87 1.08
C GLY A 479 -15.68 -16.07 2.37
N LEU A 480 -16.08 -16.63 3.52
CA LEU A 480 -15.94 -16.01 4.84
C LEU A 480 -14.70 -16.51 5.58
N ILE A 481 -14.21 -17.72 5.30
CA ILE A 481 -12.96 -18.25 5.86
C ILE A 481 -12.14 -18.98 4.80
N CYS A 482 -10.82 -18.90 4.88
CA CYS A 482 -9.88 -19.57 3.98
C CYS A 482 -8.95 -20.50 4.79
N ARG A 483 -8.53 -21.60 4.17
CA ARG A 483 -7.65 -22.59 4.80
C ARG A 483 -6.19 -22.14 4.65
N ILE A 484 -5.43 -22.16 5.75
CA ILE A 484 -4.05 -21.70 5.80
C ILE A 484 -3.03 -22.85 5.85
N ASP A 485 -3.43 -24.04 6.34
CA ASP A 485 -2.52 -25.17 6.54
C ASP A 485 -3.22 -26.53 6.36
N THR A 486 -2.46 -27.57 5.99
CA THR A 486 -2.90 -28.96 5.75
C THR A 486 -2.48 -29.97 6.82
N GLY A 487 -1.84 -29.53 7.92
CA GLY A 487 -1.41 -30.40 9.03
C GLY A 487 -2.54 -31.00 9.91
N ARG A 488 -2.13 -31.79 10.95
CA ARG A 488 -3.01 -32.51 11.91
C ARG A 488 -4.03 -31.61 12.63
N SER A 489 -3.75 -30.31 12.73
CA SER A 489 -4.69 -29.28 13.16
C SER A 489 -4.88 -28.25 12.04
N THR A 490 -5.76 -28.54 11.09
CA THR A 490 -6.08 -27.61 10.00
C THR A 490 -6.53 -26.26 10.59
N LYS A 491 -5.81 -25.19 10.23
CA LYS A 491 -6.10 -23.82 10.62
C LYS A 491 -6.80 -23.07 9.49
N TYR A 492 -7.68 -22.16 9.88
CA TYR A 492 -8.44 -21.27 9.00
C TYR A 492 -8.23 -19.81 9.43
N GLU A 493 -8.26 -18.90 8.47
CA GLU A 493 -8.28 -17.45 8.66
C GLU A 493 -9.62 -16.92 8.08
N ILE A 494 -10.13 -15.79 8.59
CA ILE A 494 -11.28 -15.12 7.96
C ILE A 494 -10.84 -14.59 6.59
N THR A 495 -11.63 -14.89 5.56
CA THR A 495 -11.37 -14.42 4.19
C THR A 495 -11.59 -12.92 4.11
N LYS A 496 -10.68 -12.29 3.36
CA LYS A 496 -10.51 -10.85 3.19
C LYS A 496 -11.73 -10.18 2.56
#